data_AF-A0A9W6J7C1-F1
#
_entry.id   AF-A0A9W6J7C1-F1
#
_cell.length_a   1.000
_cell.length_b   1.000
_cell.length_c   1.000
_cell.angle_alpha   90.00
_cell.angle_beta   90.00
_cell.angle_gamma   90.00
#
_symmetry.space_group_name_H-M   'P 1'
#
loop_
_entity.id
_entity.type
_entity.pdbx_description
1 polymer ?
#
loop_
_entity_poly.entity_id
_entity_poly.type
_entity_poly.pdbx_seq_one_letter_code
_entity_poly.pdbx_strand_id
1 'polypeptide(L)'
;MVAHVSMAHPTCDRLSNIAYQCAVEAAIPVRRKGTYLAIEGPQFSSLAESRIYRSWGCDVIGMTNMPEAKLAREAEMCFLTVAMVTDFDCWHPDHAHVQVADVIRVLNENAEKAKQLIRLLAPRLRDDRPTPCPHGCDRTLDVALVTAPGARDPKVLAGLDAIAGRVLG
;
A
#
# COMPACT_ATOMS: atom_id res chain seq x y z
N MET A 1 -8.72 8.62 21.40
CA MET A 1 -9.55 8.85 20.19
C MET A 1 -9.80 7.50 19.53
N VAL A 2 -11.00 7.26 19.02
CA VAL A 2 -11.35 6.00 18.32
C VAL A 2 -12.05 6.35 17.00
N ALA A 3 -11.57 5.76 15.92
CA ALA A 3 -12.18 5.80 14.60
C ALA A 3 -12.22 4.39 13.99
N HIS A 4 -13.29 4.05 13.26
CA HIS A 4 -13.40 2.81 12.50
C HIS A 4 -13.48 3.13 11.01
N VAL A 5 -12.32 3.33 10.38
CA VAL A 5 -12.24 3.54 8.93
C VAL A 5 -12.49 2.22 8.20
N SER A 6 -13.22 2.28 7.08
CA SER A 6 -13.42 1.10 6.24
C SER A 6 -12.11 0.71 5.56
N MET A 7 -11.79 -0.59 5.59
CA MET A 7 -10.66 -1.19 4.88
C MET A 7 -11.11 -2.17 3.77
N ALA A 8 -12.40 -2.16 3.41
CA ALA A 8 -12.94 -3.05 2.36
C ALA A 8 -12.19 -2.91 1.03
N HIS A 9 -11.78 -1.70 0.69
CA HIS A 9 -10.88 -1.39 -0.41
C HIS A 9 -9.71 -0.56 0.14
N PRO A 10 -8.55 -1.17 0.46
CA PRO A 10 -7.45 -0.49 1.17
C PRO A 10 -6.66 0.48 0.28
N THR A 11 -6.70 0.29 -1.04
CA THR A 11 -6.01 1.11 -2.02
C THR A 11 -6.99 1.99 -2.82
N CYS A 12 -6.49 3.09 -3.37
CA CYS A 12 -7.24 4.02 -4.20
C CYS A 12 -7.17 3.59 -5.67
N ASP A 13 -8.30 3.18 -6.24
CA ASP A 13 -8.38 2.71 -7.64
C ASP A 13 -7.95 3.79 -8.64
N ARG A 14 -8.25 5.06 -8.39
CA ARG A 14 -7.75 6.19 -9.20
C ARG A 14 -6.23 6.19 -9.28
N LEU A 15 -5.54 6.11 -8.13
CA LEU A 15 -4.08 6.06 -8.10
C LEU A 15 -3.55 4.80 -8.81
N SER A 16 -4.20 3.65 -8.58
CA SER A 16 -3.85 2.40 -9.26
C SER A 16 -3.95 2.51 -10.79
N ASN A 17 -4.98 3.19 -11.30
CA ASN A 17 -5.18 3.39 -12.74
C ASN A 17 -4.08 4.25 -13.36
N ILE A 18 -3.73 5.36 -12.71
CA ILE A 18 -2.67 6.26 -13.19
C ILE A 18 -1.32 5.52 -13.16
N ALA A 19 -1.01 4.82 -12.07
CA ALA A 19 0.22 4.04 -11.95
C ALA A 19 0.31 2.95 -13.04
N TYR A 20 -0.79 2.25 -13.32
CA TYR A 20 -0.84 1.26 -14.39
C TYR A 20 -0.56 1.88 -15.77
N GLN A 21 -1.18 3.02 -16.09
CA GLN A 21 -0.93 3.73 -17.35
C GLN A 21 0.52 4.18 -17.48
N CYS A 22 1.12 4.71 -16.40
CA CYS A 22 2.54 5.07 -16.39
C CYS A 22 3.46 3.86 -16.58
N ALA A 23 3.14 2.71 -15.98
CA ALA A 23 3.92 1.49 -16.14
C ALA A 23 3.87 0.97 -17.58
N VAL A 24 2.68 0.98 -18.21
CA VAL A 24 2.52 0.60 -19.63
C VAL A 24 3.33 1.52 -20.54
N GLU A 25 3.28 2.84 -20.31
CA GLU A 25 4.04 3.81 -21.09
C GLU A 25 5.56 3.66 -20.94
N ALA A 26 6.03 3.35 -19.72
CA ALA A 26 7.42 3.05 -19.44
C ALA A 26 7.86 1.66 -19.96
N ALA A 27 6.97 0.90 -20.62
CA ALA A 27 7.19 -0.48 -21.02
C ALA A 27 7.63 -1.40 -19.87
N ILE A 28 7.20 -1.11 -18.64
CA ILE A 28 7.46 -1.93 -17.46
C ILE A 28 6.42 -3.06 -17.43
N PRO A 29 6.83 -4.34 -17.40
CA PRO A 29 5.92 -5.45 -17.23
C PRO A 29 5.12 -5.29 -15.92
N VAL A 30 3.80 -5.24 -16.02
CA VAL A 30 2.92 -4.93 -14.89
C VAL A 30 1.68 -5.79 -14.90
N ARG A 31 1.30 -6.25 -13.70
CA ARG A 31 0.02 -6.92 -13.44
C ARG A 31 -0.88 -5.94 -12.69
N ARG A 32 -2.11 -5.78 -13.17
CA ARG A 32 -3.11 -4.92 -12.51
C ARG A 32 -3.92 -5.75 -11.54
N LYS A 33 -4.17 -5.18 -10.36
CA LYS A 33 -4.78 -5.85 -9.20
C LYS A 33 -3.90 -6.99 -8.66
N GLY A 34 -4.15 -7.31 -7.40
CA GLY A 34 -3.52 -8.42 -6.71
C GLY A 34 -3.77 -8.30 -5.21
N THR A 35 -3.72 -9.44 -4.53
CA THR A 35 -3.86 -9.55 -3.09
C THR A 35 -2.48 -9.57 -2.46
N TYR A 36 -2.15 -8.51 -1.72
CA TYR A 36 -0.91 -8.42 -0.95
C TYR A 36 -1.11 -9.05 0.43
N LEU A 37 -0.26 -10.02 0.78
CA LEU A 37 -0.16 -10.56 2.12
C LEU A 37 0.97 -9.87 2.89
N ALA A 38 0.62 -9.26 4.02
CA ALA A 38 1.59 -8.75 4.98
C ALA A 38 1.89 -9.82 6.04
N ILE A 39 3.16 -10.18 6.20
CA ILE A 39 3.66 -10.98 7.32
C ILE A 39 4.57 -10.15 8.21
N GLU A 40 4.82 -10.59 9.44
CA GLU A 40 5.64 -9.84 10.40
C GLU A 40 7.13 -9.79 9.99
N GLY A 41 7.70 -10.91 9.54
CA GLY A 41 9.14 -11.04 9.36
C GLY A 41 9.93 -11.07 10.69
N PRO A 42 11.27 -10.95 10.68
CA PRO A 42 12.13 -10.72 9.51
C PRO A 42 12.46 -11.99 8.71
N GLN A 43 12.09 -13.17 9.20
CA GLN A 43 12.32 -14.43 8.48
C GLN A 43 11.40 -14.52 7.25
N PHE A 44 11.90 -15.13 6.18
CA PHE A 44 11.05 -15.56 5.08
C PHE A 44 10.11 -16.68 5.53
N SER A 45 9.04 -16.86 4.76
CA SER A 45 8.06 -17.91 5.02
C SER A 45 8.69 -19.30 4.90
N SER A 46 8.14 -20.25 5.63
CA SER A 46 8.32 -21.68 5.36
C SER A 46 7.50 -22.11 4.15
N LEU A 47 7.87 -23.24 3.53
CA LEU A 47 7.14 -23.79 2.38
C LEU A 47 5.66 -24.07 2.70
N ALA A 48 5.36 -24.46 3.94
CA ALA A 48 4.00 -24.70 4.39
C ALA A 48 3.18 -23.40 4.42
N GLU A 49 3.76 -22.32 4.95
CA GLU A 49 3.14 -20.99 4.98
C GLU A 49 2.88 -20.48 3.56
N SER A 50 3.88 -20.51 2.67
CA SER A 50 3.71 -20.07 1.28
C SER A 50 2.62 -20.85 0.54
N ARG A 51 2.48 -22.16 0.80
CA ARG A 51 1.37 -22.96 0.25
C ARG A 51 0.00 -22.56 0.79
N ILE A 52 -0.09 -22.25 2.09
CA ILE A 52 -1.33 -21.77 2.70
C ILE A 52 -1.72 -20.43 2.08
N TYR A 53 -0.79 -19.47 2.00
CA TYR A 53 -1.04 -18.14 1.46
C TYR A 53 -1.49 -18.16 0.00
N ARG A 54 -0.89 -19.05 -0.80
CA ARG A 54 -1.37 -19.29 -2.18
C ARG A 54 -2.78 -19.86 -2.23
N SER A 55 -3.14 -20.75 -1.29
CA SER A 55 -4.48 -21.30 -1.23
C SER A 55 -5.54 -20.25 -0.84
N TRP A 56 -5.13 -19.15 -0.20
CA TRP A 56 -5.99 -17.99 0.06
C TRP A 56 -6.13 -17.05 -1.14
N GLY A 57 -5.42 -17.31 -2.25
CA GLY A 57 -5.42 -16.43 -3.42
C GLY A 57 -4.57 -15.17 -3.25
N CYS A 58 -3.57 -15.19 -2.36
CA CYS A 58 -2.58 -14.11 -2.27
C CYS A 58 -1.65 -14.14 -3.50
N ASP A 59 -1.39 -12.97 -4.08
CA ASP A 59 -0.58 -12.82 -5.29
C ASP A 59 0.87 -12.44 -4.98
N VAL A 60 1.06 -11.59 -3.97
CA VAL A 60 2.37 -11.10 -3.51
C VAL A 60 2.42 -11.10 -2.00
N ILE A 61 3.63 -11.24 -1.45
CA ILE A 61 3.91 -11.23 -0.02
C ILE A 61 4.97 -10.17 0.29
N GLY A 62 4.87 -9.56 1.46
CA GLY A 62 5.91 -8.67 1.98
C GLY A 62 5.65 -8.32 3.44
N MET A 63 6.37 -7.33 3.96
CA MET A 63 6.41 -7.06 5.41
C MET A 63 6.08 -5.61 5.81
N THR A 64 5.73 -4.73 4.85
CA THR A 64 5.71 -3.28 5.11
C THR A 64 4.36 -2.58 4.90
N ASN A 65 3.53 -3.00 3.94
CA ASN A 65 2.31 -2.26 3.63
C ASN A 65 1.20 -2.35 4.70
N MET A 66 1.36 -3.22 5.70
CA MET A 66 0.55 -3.16 6.93
C MET A 66 1.50 -2.95 8.11
N PRO A 67 1.22 -1.98 9.01
CA PRO A 67 -0.01 -1.18 9.11
C PRO A 67 -0.07 0.08 8.22
N GLU A 68 0.90 0.32 7.32
CA GLU A 68 1.01 1.54 6.51
C GLU A 68 -0.29 1.93 5.77
N ALA A 69 -0.97 0.99 5.12
CA ALA A 69 -2.22 1.26 4.40
C ALA A 69 -3.36 1.70 5.34
N LYS A 70 -3.41 1.16 6.57
CA LYS A 70 -4.40 1.57 7.59
C LYS A 70 -4.11 2.98 8.09
N LEU A 71 -2.85 3.27 8.39
CA LEU A 71 -2.43 4.59 8.86
C LEU A 71 -2.66 5.67 7.79
N ALA A 72 -2.36 5.36 6.52
CA ALA A 72 -2.67 6.26 5.41
C ALA A 72 -4.17 6.52 5.28
N ARG A 73 -5.01 5.49 5.50
CA ARG A 73 -6.47 5.66 5.52
C ARG A 73 -6.93 6.54 6.68
N GLU A 74 -6.43 6.31 7.88
CA GLU A 74 -6.75 7.11 9.07
C GLU A 74 -6.30 8.58 8.92
N ALA A 75 -5.23 8.82 8.17
CA ALA A 75 -4.72 10.15 7.81
C ALA A 75 -5.41 10.79 6.60
N GLU A 76 -6.48 10.18 6.07
CA GLU A 76 -7.20 10.65 4.88
C GLU A 76 -6.31 10.82 3.64
N MET A 77 -5.27 9.99 3.52
CA MET A 77 -4.37 9.96 2.39
C MET A 77 -4.82 8.93 1.35
N CYS A 78 -4.85 9.32 0.08
CA CYS A 78 -5.00 8.36 -1.01
C CYS A 78 -3.76 7.45 -1.05
N PHE A 79 -3.95 6.14 -0.86
CA PHE A 79 -2.86 5.16 -0.79
C PHE A 79 -2.89 4.17 -1.96
N LEU A 80 -1.73 3.74 -2.43
CA LEU A 80 -1.55 2.74 -3.49
C LEU A 80 -0.25 1.98 -3.23
N THR A 81 -0.22 0.69 -3.54
CA THR A 81 1.00 -0.12 -3.55
C THR A 81 1.40 -0.43 -4.99
N VAL A 82 2.68 -0.19 -5.34
CA VAL A 82 3.33 -0.78 -6.50
C VAL A 82 4.30 -1.85 -5.99
N ALA A 83 3.88 -3.11 -6.01
CA ALA A 83 4.70 -4.23 -5.54
C ALA A 83 5.69 -4.65 -6.62
N MET A 84 6.99 -4.54 -6.32
CA MET A 84 8.08 -4.94 -7.21
C MET A 84 8.52 -6.36 -6.83
N VAL A 85 8.13 -7.35 -7.64
CA VAL A 85 8.44 -8.76 -7.38
C VAL A 85 9.95 -9.00 -7.53
N THR A 86 10.58 -9.52 -6.48
CA THR A 86 12.02 -9.85 -6.45
C THR A 86 12.32 -11.32 -6.70
N ASP A 87 11.41 -12.18 -6.25
CA ASP A 87 11.55 -13.63 -6.28
C ASP A 87 10.17 -14.26 -6.12
N PHE A 88 10.12 -15.59 -6.09
CA PHE A 88 8.88 -16.33 -6.00
C PHE A 88 8.47 -16.67 -4.57
N ASP A 89 9.19 -16.28 -3.51
CA ASP A 89 9.07 -16.87 -2.18
C ASP A 89 9.30 -18.40 -2.22
N CYS A 90 9.42 -19.05 -1.07
CA CYS A 90 9.97 -20.42 -1.02
C CYS A 90 9.08 -21.53 -1.63
N TRP A 91 7.92 -21.21 -2.22
CA TRP A 91 7.03 -22.20 -2.85
C TRP A 91 7.53 -22.74 -4.19
N HIS A 92 8.39 -22.00 -4.90
CA HIS A 92 8.85 -22.42 -6.22
C HIS A 92 9.87 -23.57 -6.08
N PRO A 93 9.73 -24.68 -6.82
CA PRO A 93 10.65 -25.82 -6.73
C PRO A 93 12.13 -25.44 -6.91
N ASP A 94 12.39 -24.46 -7.77
CA ASP A 94 13.75 -23.95 -8.04
C ASP A 94 14.26 -22.97 -6.97
N HIS A 95 13.48 -22.64 -5.94
CA HIS A 95 13.87 -21.67 -4.91
C HIS A 95 15.04 -22.16 -4.05
N ALA A 96 15.32 -23.48 -4.02
CA ALA A 96 16.53 -24.01 -3.39
C ALA A 96 17.83 -23.45 -4.00
N HIS A 97 17.75 -22.79 -5.17
CA HIS A 97 18.88 -22.20 -5.89
C HIS A 97 18.92 -20.67 -5.86
N VAL A 98 17.94 -19.98 -5.27
CA VAL A 98 17.92 -18.50 -5.23
C VAL A 98 18.97 -18.01 -4.24
N GLN A 99 20.06 -17.45 -4.76
CA GLN A 99 21.11 -16.84 -3.95
C GLN A 99 20.72 -15.41 -3.56
N VAL A 100 21.18 -14.94 -2.40
CA VAL A 100 20.99 -13.53 -1.97
C VAL A 100 21.46 -12.54 -3.05
N ALA A 101 22.51 -12.88 -3.78
CA ALA A 101 23.03 -12.09 -4.89
C ALA A 101 22.01 -11.89 -6.03
N ASP A 102 21.20 -12.91 -6.34
CA ASP A 102 20.15 -12.82 -7.36
C ASP A 102 19.04 -11.87 -6.92
N VAL A 103 18.63 -11.96 -5.65
CA VAL A 103 17.63 -11.05 -5.06
C VAL A 103 18.12 -9.60 -5.12
N ILE A 104 19.38 -9.34 -4.74
CA ILE A 104 19.98 -8.00 -4.80
C ILE A 104 20.02 -7.47 -6.24
N ARG A 105 20.35 -8.32 -7.23
CA ARG A 105 20.35 -7.93 -8.64
C ARG A 105 18.95 -7.51 -9.09
N VAL A 106 17.94 -8.35 -8.86
CA VAL A 106 16.55 -8.05 -9.24
C VAL A 106 16.04 -6.80 -8.51
N LEU A 107 16.42 -6.61 -7.24
CA LEU A 107 16.08 -5.42 -6.46
C LEU A 107 16.63 -4.15 -7.11
N ASN A 108 17.90 -4.14 -7.54
CA ASN A 108 18.50 -2.99 -8.21
C ASN A 108 17.84 -2.70 -9.56
N GLU A 109 17.53 -3.73 -10.35
CA GLU A 109 16.78 -3.57 -11.61
C GLU A 109 15.37 -2.98 -11.36
N ASN A 110 14.69 -3.46 -10.32
CA ASN A 110 13.39 -2.95 -9.92
C ASN A 110 13.47 -1.51 -9.39
N ALA A 111 14.57 -1.12 -8.74
CA ALA A 111 14.78 0.26 -8.29
C ALA A 111 14.87 1.23 -9.48
N GLU A 112 15.52 0.85 -10.58
CA GLU A 112 15.56 1.69 -11.79
C GLU A 112 14.18 1.80 -12.46
N LYS A 113 13.43 0.70 -12.54
CA LYS A 113 12.03 0.72 -13.03
C LYS A 113 11.14 1.60 -12.14
N ALA A 114 11.30 1.52 -10.81
CA ALA A 114 10.57 2.35 -9.86
C ALA A 114 10.88 3.84 -10.07
N LYS A 115 12.14 4.22 -10.25
CA LYS A 115 12.54 5.61 -10.54
C LYS A 115 11.88 6.12 -11.83
N GLN A 116 11.88 5.32 -12.89
CA GLN A 116 11.22 5.66 -14.16
C GLN A 116 9.71 5.84 -13.96
N LEU A 117 9.06 4.90 -13.25
CA LEU A 117 7.64 4.98 -12.95
C LEU A 117 7.30 6.26 -12.17
N ILE A 118 8.06 6.60 -11.13
CA ILE A 118 7.83 7.80 -10.31
C ILE A 118 7.97 9.08 -11.13
N ARG A 119 8.92 9.15 -12.08
CA ARG A 119 9.07 10.32 -12.98
C ARG A 119 7.82 10.58 -13.82
N LEU A 120 7.12 9.53 -14.26
CA LEU A 120 5.87 9.65 -15.01
C LEU A 120 4.66 9.86 -14.09
N LEU A 121 4.66 9.22 -12.92
CA LEU A 121 3.53 9.23 -12.00
C LEU A 121 3.39 10.57 -11.28
N ALA A 122 4.49 11.14 -10.77
CA ALA A 122 4.46 12.37 -9.97
C ALA A 122 3.77 13.57 -10.65
N PRO A 123 4.04 13.92 -11.94
CA PRO A 123 3.32 15.00 -12.60
C PRO A 123 1.83 14.68 -12.78
N ARG A 124 1.46 13.45 -13.13
CA ARG A 124 0.05 13.08 -13.28
C ARG A 124 -0.74 13.14 -11.99
N LEU A 125 -0.11 12.77 -10.86
CA LEU A 125 -0.75 12.89 -9.55
C LEU A 125 -0.91 14.35 -9.10
N ARG A 126 -0.01 15.23 -9.54
CA ARG A 126 -0.13 16.68 -9.31
C ARG A 126 -1.32 17.24 -10.10
N ASP A 127 -1.41 16.88 -11.37
CA ASP A 127 -2.39 17.44 -12.30
C ASP A 127 -3.80 16.82 -12.09
N ASP A 128 -3.88 15.53 -11.75
CA ASP A 128 -5.11 14.83 -11.36
C ASP A 128 -5.22 14.72 -9.84
N ARG A 129 -5.65 15.80 -9.19
CA ARG A 129 -5.94 15.83 -7.75
C ARG A 129 -7.33 16.39 -7.46
N PRO A 130 -8.40 15.63 -7.73
CA PRO A 130 -9.75 16.05 -7.37
C PRO A 130 -9.87 16.20 -5.84
N THR A 131 -10.62 17.22 -5.42
CA THR A 131 -10.98 17.45 -4.01
C THR A 131 -12.50 17.67 -3.95
N PRO A 132 -13.29 16.72 -3.39
CA PRO A 132 -12.88 15.47 -2.76
C PRO A 132 -12.41 14.39 -3.74
N CYS A 133 -11.69 13.38 -3.24
CA CYS A 133 -11.36 12.19 -4.01
C CYS A 133 -12.66 11.40 -4.32
N PRO A 134 -12.91 10.98 -5.57
CA PRO A 134 -14.10 10.20 -5.93
C PRO A 134 -14.24 8.87 -5.17
N HIS A 135 -13.15 8.34 -4.62
CA HIS A 135 -13.14 7.13 -3.80
C HIS A 135 -13.31 7.39 -2.29
N GLY A 136 -13.51 8.64 -1.88
CA GLY A 136 -13.71 9.03 -0.49
C GLY A 136 -12.50 8.86 0.43
N CYS A 137 -11.31 8.51 -0.13
CA CYS A 137 -10.11 8.27 0.66
C CYS A 137 -9.71 9.47 1.52
N ASP A 138 -9.98 10.69 1.05
CA ASP A 138 -9.64 11.96 1.71
C ASP A 138 -10.76 12.50 2.61
N ARG A 139 -11.82 11.72 2.84
CA ARG A 139 -12.99 12.08 3.66
C ARG A 139 -13.45 10.94 4.58
N THR A 140 -12.64 9.91 4.77
CA THR A 140 -13.06 8.72 5.53
C THR A 140 -13.40 9.02 6.99
N LEU A 141 -12.85 10.08 7.58
CA LEU A 141 -13.09 10.43 8.98
C LEU A 141 -14.46 11.09 9.21
N ASP A 142 -15.11 11.59 8.16
CA ASP A 142 -16.45 12.21 8.25
C ASP A 142 -17.50 11.27 8.85
N VAL A 143 -17.31 9.96 8.66
CA VAL A 143 -18.24 8.91 9.10
C VAL A 143 -17.62 7.87 10.02
N ALA A 144 -16.31 7.97 10.31
CA ALA A 144 -15.59 6.94 11.05
C ALA A 144 -15.37 7.26 12.54
N LEU A 145 -15.49 8.52 12.96
CA LEU A 145 -15.23 8.93 14.33
C LEU A 145 -16.31 8.43 15.30
N VAL A 146 -15.87 7.72 16.35
CA VAL A 146 -16.78 7.20 17.40
C VAL A 146 -16.71 8.03 18.67
N THR A 147 -15.53 8.57 19.02
CA THR A 147 -15.38 9.35 20.25
C THR A 147 -16.19 10.65 20.18
N ALA A 148 -17.21 10.75 21.03
CA ALA A 148 -18.10 11.91 21.12
C ALA A 148 -17.31 13.19 21.44
N PRO A 149 -17.71 14.38 20.93
CA PRO A 149 -16.97 15.63 21.10
C PRO A 149 -16.58 15.94 22.55
N GLY A 150 -17.48 15.76 23.51
CA GLY A 150 -17.22 16.03 24.93
C GLY A 150 -16.29 15.04 25.64
N ALA A 151 -15.95 13.91 25.01
CA ALA A 151 -15.07 12.87 25.56
C ALA A 151 -13.66 12.88 24.94
N ARG A 152 -13.34 13.89 24.14
CA ARG A 152 -12.05 13.99 23.44
C ARG A 152 -11.03 14.68 24.34
N ASP A 153 -9.97 13.96 24.70
CA ASP A 153 -8.83 14.51 25.45
C ASP A 153 -8.09 15.57 24.60
N PRO A 154 -7.97 16.83 25.06
CA PRO A 154 -7.25 17.89 24.35
C PRO A 154 -5.81 17.53 23.98
N LYS A 155 -5.10 16.77 24.83
CA LYS A 155 -3.73 16.33 24.57
C LYS A 155 -3.66 15.37 23.39
N VAL A 156 -4.65 14.47 23.28
CA VAL A 156 -4.77 13.55 22.15
C VAL A 156 -5.12 14.31 20.87
N LEU A 157 -6.01 15.30 20.93
CA LEU A 157 -6.35 16.14 19.79
C LEU A 157 -5.14 16.90 19.24
N ALA A 158 -4.34 17.49 20.13
CA ALA A 158 -3.11 18.18 19.75
C ALA A 158 -2.11 17.25 19.04
N GLY A 159 -2.01 15.99 19.45
CA GLY A 159 -1.15 14.99 18.79
C GLY A 159 -1.68 14.47 17.44
N LEU A 160 -2.93 14.77 17.08
CA LEU A 160 -3.58 14.34 15.85
C LEU A 160 -3.76 15.48 14.84
N ASP A 161 -3.22 16.67 15.12
CA ASP A 161 -3.40 17.87 14.30
C ASP A 161 -3.03 17.66 12.82
N ALA A 162 -1.90 16.99 12.56
CA ALA A 162 -1.39 16.70 11.23
C ALA A 162 -2.16 15.59 10.49
N ILE A 163 -2.92 14.76 11.21
CA ILE A 163 -3.57 13.55 10.70
C ILE A 163 -5.08 13.76 10.51
N ALA A 164 -5.74 14.34 11.51
CA ALA A 164 -7.18 14.47 11.58
C ALA A 164 -7.65 15.92 11.79
N GLY A 165 -6.76 16.90 11.62
CA GLY A 165 -7.05 18.33 11.83
C GLY A 165 -8.23 18.85 11.01
N ARG A 166 -8.51 18.28 9.84
CA ARG A 166 -9.69 18.64 9.03
C ARG A 166 -11.02 18.40 9.77
N VAL A 167 -11.10 17.33 10.57
CA VAL A 167 -12.36 16.88 11.22
C VAL A 167 -12.37 17.18 12.73
N LEU A 168 -11.19 17.34 13.32
CA LEU A 168 -11.01 17.55 14.76
C LEU A 168 -10.59 18.97 15.16
N GLY A 169 -10.12 19.78 14.20
CA GLY A 169 -9.71 21.16 14.40
C GLY A 169 -10.84 22.17 14.34
#